data_AF-A0A0B2SRJ4-F1
#
_entry.id   AF-A0A0B2SRJ4-F1
#
_cell.length_a   1.000
_cell.length_b   1.000
_cell.length_c   1.000
_cell.angle_alpha   90.00
_cell.angle_beta   90.00
_cell.angle_gamma   90.00
#
_symmetry.space_group_name_H-M   'P 1'
#
loop_
_entity.id
_entity.type
_entity.pdbx_description
1 polymer ?
#
loop_
_entity_poly.entity_id
_entity_poly.type
_entity_poly.pdbx_seq_one_letter_code
_entity_poly.pdbx_strand_id
1 'polypeptide(L)' 'MEDKLATTSEGQPIRCKAAICRKPGSPLSIEEIIVAPPMPHEARIRVICTSLCHSDVTFWKMEVPPAICPRILGHEAVG' A
#
# COMPACT_ATOMS: atom_id res chain seq x y z
N MET A 1 -15.81 28.60 -3.60
CA MET A 1 -16.63 27.84 -2.63
C MET A 1 -16.49 26.38 -3.04
N GLU A 2 -15.79 25.49 -2.35
CA GLU A 2 -15.37 25.42 -0.95
C GLU A 2 -13.87 25.08 -0.86
N ASP A 3 -13.12 25.85 -0.07
CA ASP A 3 -11.79 25.46 0.39
C ASP A 3 -11.99 24.32 1.40
N LYS A 4 -11.90 23.08 0.92
CA LYS A 4 -11.97 21.90 1.78
C LYS A 4 -10.65 21.84 2.54
N LEU A 5 -10.61 22.50 3.71
CA LEU A 5 -9.47 22.49 4.63
C LEU A 5 -8.95 21.05 4.73
N ALA A 6 -7.76 20.79 4.17
CA ALA A 6 -7.12 19.51 4.31
C ALA A 6 -6.81 19.32 5.79
N THR A 7 -7.57 18.46 6.47
CA THR A 7 -7.26 18.03 7.82
C THR A 7 -5.87 17.39 7.79
N THR A 8 -4.90 18.00 8.46
CA THR A 8 -3.54 17.47 8.52
C THR A 8 -3.56 16.16 9.30
N SER A 9 -3.15 15.07 8.65
CA SER A 9 -3.04 13.75 9.30
C SER A 9 -1.71 13.58 10.06
N GLU A 10 -1.00 14.67 10.33
CA GLU A 10 0.32 14.66 10.96
C GLU A 10 0.28 13.99 12.33
N GLY A 11 1.21 13.07 12.58
CA GLY A 11 1.29 12.33 13.84
C GLY A 11 0.14 11.35 14.11
N GLN A 12 -0.87 11.24 13.24
CA GLN A 12 -2.01 10.34 13.43
C GLN A 12 -2.01 9.17 12.44
N PRO A 13 -2.51 7.98 12.81
CA PRO A 13 -2.78 6.91 11.86
C PRO A 13 -3.84 7.32 10.83
N ILE A 14 -3.70 6.86 9.59
CA ILE A 14 -4.64 7.13 8.50
C ILE A 14 -5.37 5.84 8.11
N ARG A 15 -6.68 5.93 7.84
CA ARG A 15 -7.43 4.88 7.16
C ARG A 15 -7.42 5.09 5.65
N CYS A 16 -7.03 4.08 4.89
CA CYS A 16 -7.07 4.12 3.44
C CYS A 16 -7.31 2.74 2.84
N LYS A 17 -7.49 2.66 1.52
CA LYS A 17 -7.65 1.39 0.80
C LYS A 17 -6.30 0.87 0.34
N ALA A 18 -6.12 -0.45 0.38
CA ALA A 18 -4.99 -1.15 -0.22
C ALA A 18 -5.43 -2.47 -0.87
N ALA A 19 -4.67 -2.93 -1.88
CA ALA A 19 -4.82 -4.27 -2.44
C ALA A 19 -3.92 -5.25 -1.68
N ILE A 20 -4.51 -6.23 -0.99
CA ILE A 20 -3.81 -7.16 -0.12
C ILE A 20 -3.71 -8.53 -0.78
N CYS A 21 -2.50 -9.05 -0.88
CA CYS A 21 -2.23 -10.45 -1.19
C CYS A 21 -2.36 -11.26 0.11
N ARG A 22 -3.48 -11.96 0.29
CA ARG A 22 -3.73 -12.81 1.47
C ARG A 22 -3.07 -14.18 1.36
N LYS A 23 -3.00 -14.73 0.14
CA LYS A 23 -2.35 -16.01 -0.19
C LYS A 23 -1.69 -15.90 -1.57
N PRO A 24 -0.58 -16.61 -1.82
CA PRO A 24 0.05 -16.64 -3.14
C PRO A 24 -0.94 -16.98 -4.26
N GLY A 25 -0.88 -16.22 -5.35
CA GLY A 25 -1.69 -16.45 -6.56
C GLY A 25 -3.20 -16.23 -6.41
N SER A 26 -3.71 -15.97 -5.21
CA SER A 26 -5.13 -15.66 -4.98
C SER A 26 -5.46 -14.22 -5.42
N PRO A 27 -6.68 -13.94 -5.92
CA PRO A 27 -7.08 -12.56 -6.24
C PRO A 27 -6.81 -11.60 -5.09
N LEU A 28 -6.26 -10.41 -5.40
CA LEU A 28 -6.01 -9.39 -4.39
C LEU A 28 -7.34 -8.85 -3.85
N SER A 29 -7.44 -8.70 -2.53
CA SER A 29 -8.60 -8.09 -1.87
C SER A 29 -8.36 -6.59 -1.68
N ILE A 30 -9.34 -5.76 -2.07
CA ILE A 30 -9.33 -4.33 -1.72
C ILE A 30 -9.90 -4.19 -0.30
N GLU A 31 -9.06 -3.75 0.62
CA GLU A 31 -9.40 -3.68 2.04
C GLU A 31 -9.09 -2.29 2.63
N GLU A 32 -9.81 -1.91 3.69
CA GLU A 32 -9.44 -0.74 4.51
C GLU A 32 -8.31 -1.13 5.46
N ILE A 33 -7.23 -0.36 5.45
CA ILE A 33 -6.06 -0.53 6.30
C ILE A 33 -5.81 0.72 7.15
N ILE A 34 -5.01 0.55 8.21
CA ILE A 34 -4.49 1.65 9.01
C ILE A 34 -3.00 1.81 8.72
N VAL A 35 -2.60 2.98 8.24
CA VAL A 35 -1.20 3.35 8.03
C VAL A 35 -0.75 4.22 9.20
N ALA A 36 0.23 3.74 9.96
CA ALA A 36 0.82 4.45 11.09
C ALA A 36 1.41 5.81 10.66
N PRO A 37 1.60 6.77 11.60
CA PRO A 37 2.45 7.93 11.34
C PRO A 37 3.91 7.49 11.07
N PRO A 38 4.67 8.23 10.25
CA PRO A 38 6.08 7.92 10.01
C PRO A 38 6.92 8.16 11.26
N MET A 39 7.91 7.29 11.50
CA MET A 39 8.94 7.43 12.53
C MET A 39 10.12 8.32 12.02
N PRO A 40 11.10 8.67 12.87
CA PRO A 40 12.28 9.40 12.41
C PRO A 40 12.96 8.70 11.23
N HIS A 41 13.29 9.47 10.18
CA HIS A 41 13.86 8.99 8.91
C HIS A 41 12.94 8.12 8.03
N GLU A 42 11.63 8.12 8.30
CA GLU A 42 10.62 7.53 7.42
C GLU A 42 9.80 8.61 6.69
N ALA A 43 9.24 8.24 5.54
CA ALA A 43 8.31 9.09 4.80
C ALA A 43 6.99 8.35 4.59
N ARG A 44 5.87 9.05 4.80
CA ARG A 44 4.53 8.55 4.47
C ARG A 44 4.02 9.27 3.21
N ILE A 45 3.91 8.52 2.12
CA ILE A 45 3.60 9.04 0.79
C ILE A 45 2.14 8.74 0.44
N ARG A 46 1.43 9.73 -0.09
CA ARG A 46 0.07 9.53 -0.64
C ARG A 46 0.17 9.14 -2.11
N VAL A 47 0.17 7.84 -2.38
CA VAL A 47 0.21 7.32 -3.76
C VAL A 47 -1.02 7.80 -4.55
N ILE A 48 -0.77 8.52 -5.65
CA ILE A 48 -1.80 9.03 -6.58
C ILE A 48 -2.00 8.04 -7.73
N CYS A 49 -0.91 7.47 -8.24
CA CYS A 49 -0.91 6.50 -9.30
C CYS A 49 0.18 5.45 -9.06
N THR A 50 -0.08 4.19 -9.44
CA THR A 50 0.87 3.08 -9.38
C THR A 50 0.65 2.16 -10.58
N SER A 51 1.72 1.60 -11.15
CA SER A 51 1.68 0.63 -12.24
C SER A 51 2.00 -0.78 -11.76
N LEU A 52 1.74 -1.78 -12.62
CA LEU A 52 2.13 -3.16 -12.39
C LEU A 52 3.28 -3.52 -13.32
N CYS A 53 4.28 -4.19 -12.76
CA CYS A 53 5.39 -4.75 -13.49
C CYS A 53 5.40 -6.28 -13.35
N HIS A 54 6.22 -6.96 -14.16
CA HIS A 54 6.34 -8.42 -14.11
C HIS A 54 6.78 -8.94 -12.73
N SER A 55 7.59 -8.16 -12.00
CA SER A 55 8.02 -8.50 -10.63
C SER A 55 6.85 -8.58 -9.66
N ASP A 56 5.83 -7.70 -9.79
CA ASP A 56 4.65 -7.77 -8.92
C ASP A 56 3.92 -9.10 -9.10
N VAL A 57 3.77 -9.57 -10.34
CA VAL A 57 3.14 -10.87 -10.66
C VAL A 57 3.99 -12.03 -10.14
N THR A 58 5.32 -11.92 -10.26
CA THR A 58 6.27 -12.93 -9.78
C THR A 58 6.15 -13.10 -8.27
N PHE A 59 6.18 -12.00 -7.51
CA PHE A 59 6.06 -12.04 -6.05
C PHE A 59 4.64 -12.36 -5.58
N TRP A 60 3.61 -11.96 -6.32
CA TRP A 60 2.22 -12.32 -6.03
C TRP A 60 1.99 -13.84 -6.05
N LYS A 61 2.62 -14.55 -6.99
CA LYS A 61 2.47 -16.01 -7.15
C LYS A 61 3.52 -16.82 -6.38
N MET A 62 4.45 -16.17 -5.70
CA MET A 62 5.56 -16.85 -5.04
C MET A 62 5.07 -17.61 -3.80
N GLU A 63 5.35 -18.92 -3.76
CA GLU A 63 4.99 -19.80 -2.64
C GLU A 63 6.18 -20.16 -1.73
N VAL A 64 7.41 -19.95 -2.23
CA VAL A 64 8.66 -20.26 -1.55
C VAL A 64 9.37 -18.99 -1.09
N PRO A 65 10.29 -19.05 -0.10
CA PRO A 65 11.02 -17.87 0.36
C PRO A 65 11.66 -17.08 -0.80
N PRO A 66 11.56 -15.74 -0.83
CA PRO A 66 11.08 -14.85 0.23
C PRO A 66 9.57 -14.51 0.14
N ALA A 67 8.71 -15.43 -0.28
CA ALA A 67 7.26 -15.26 -0.21
C ALA A 67 6.79 -14.92 1.21
N ILE A 68 6.03 -13.84 1.35
CA ILE A 68 5.42 -13.44 2.62
C ILE A 68 3.99 -12.99 2.31
N CYS A 69 3.03 -13.55 3.03
CA CYS A 69 1.64 -13.13 3.05
C CYS A 69 1.18 -12.98 4.51
N PRO A 70 0.35 -11.98 4.86
CA PRO A 70 -0.23 -10.97 3.96
C PRO A 70 0.78 -9.90 3.51
N ARG A 71 0.61 -9.36 2.30
CA ARG A 71 1.49 -8.33 1.73
C ARG A 71 0.73 -7.34 0.84
N ILE A 72 1.14 -6.07 0.88
CA ILE A 72 0.80 -5.06 -0.13
C ILE A 72 1.96 -5.00 -1.13
N LEU A 73 1.67 -5.23 -2.41
CA LEU A 73 2.64 -5.21 -3.51
C LEU A 73 2.70 -3.82 -4.17
N GLY A 74 3.48 -3.69 -5.25
CA GLY A 74 3.65 -2.46 -5.99
C GLY A 74 4.96 -1.74 -5.62
N HIS A 75 5.72 -1.38 -6.65
CA HIS A 75 7.02 -0.73 -6.52
C HIS A 75 7.26 0.37 -7.57
N GLU A 76 6.24 0.70 -8.35
CA GLU A 76 6.27 1.72 -9.41
C GLU A 76 5.14 2.73 -9.15
N ALA A 77 5.42 3.82 -8.45
CA ALA A 77 4.37 4.76 -8.01
C ALA A 77 4.81 6.24 -8.03
N VAL A 78 3.81 7.13 -8.08
CA VAL A 78 3.97 8.59 -7.93
C VAL A 78 2.95 9.15 -6.94
N GLY A 79 3.35 10.12 -6.13
CA GLY A 79 2.52 10.78 -5.12
C GLY A 79 3.27 11.77 -4.24
#